data_AF-A0A818PHK3-F1
#
_entry.id   AF-A0A818PHK3-F1
#
_cell.length_a   1.000
_cell.length_b   1.000
_cell.length_c   1.000
_cell.angle_alpha   90.00
_cell.angle_beta   90.00
_cell.angle_gamma   90.00
#
_symmetry.space_group_name_H-M   'P 1'
#
loop_
_entity.id
_entity.type
_entity.pdbx_description
1 polymer ?
#
loop_
_entity_poly.entity_id
_entity_poly.type
_entity_poly.pdbx_seq_one_letter_code
_entity_poly.pdbx_strand_id
1 'polypeptide(L)'
;MKAVFPTEKAVHDHFEDLLRILSYEPLYAQIRIKRSNDETVLVGSSLIYFLFIVQMRNMDWLSDLNTTLKNTMVSIIDASINDEVAMCCYGVLCEILTDEESKDLSISDNICNYFLQMLEDIWNKTKKKYEHVPIMMLLKGFQTLSKNDSMQQETAVSNRIHIFIEICDEYPIAYDVIWALSFNKDIQQQLRSDSPFICKLTQLSRQPENEQMSKIIDGILWNLEINHENRSMT
;
A
#
# COMPACT_ATOMS: atom_id res chain seq x y z
N MET A 1 -8.49 -14.37 18.06
CA MET A 1 -9.82 -14.05 17.51
C MET A 1 -10.96 -14.93 18.04
N LYS A 2 -10.92 -16.28 17.97
CA LYS A 2 -12.01 -17.14 18.52
C LYS A 2 -12.34 -16.91 20.00
N ALA A 3 -11.37 -16.45 20.79
CA ALA A 3 -11.55 -16.09 22.19
C ALA A 3 -12.30 -14.75 22.41
N VAL A 4 -12.33 -13.88 21.39
CA VAL A 4 -12.95 -12.53 21.46
C VAL A 4 -14.26 -12.51 20.66
N PHE A 5 -14.26 -13.12 19.47
CA PHE A 5 -15.44 -13.30 18.63
C PHE A 5 -15.71 -14.78 18.44
N PRO A 6 -16.73 -15.35 19.12
CA PRO A 6 -17.02 -16.78 19.07
C PRO A 6 -17.62 -17.21 17.73
N THR A 7 -18.21 -16.27 16.98
CA THR A 7 -18.86 -16.52 15.69
C THR A 7 -18.43 -15.49 14.66
N GLU A 8 -18.58 -15.82 13.37
CA GLU A 8 -18.38 -14.88 12.27
C GLU A 8 -19.39 -13.74 12.29
N LYS A 9 -20.65 -14.05 12.60
CA LYS A 9 -21.69 -13.04 12.83
C LYS A 9 -21.29 -12.01 13.89
N ALA A 10 -20.67 -12.44 15.00
CA ALA A 10 -20.21 -11.50 16.02
C ALA A 10 -19.09 -10.56 15.52
N VAL A 11 -18.25 -11.02 14.58
CA VAL A 11 -17.26 -10.16 13.92
C VAL A 11 -17.96 -9.17 12.99
N HIS A 12 -18.90 -9.65 12.19
CA HIS A 12 -19.68 -8.83 11.26
C HIS A 12 -20.44 -7.72 12.00
N ASP A 13 -21.23 -8.05 13.01
CA ASP A 13 -22.01 -7.08 13.79
C ASP A 13 -21.09 -6.02 14.44
N HIS A 14 -19.95 -6.45 14.98
CA HIS A 14 -18.96 -5.54 15.56
C HIS A 14 -18.30 -4.63 14.51
N PHE A 15 -18.03 -5.16 13.32
CA PHE A 15 -17.48 -4.39 12.20
C PHE A 15 -18.46 -3.34 11.70
N GLU A 16 -19.75 -3.68 11.57
CA GLU A 16 -20.79 -2.72 11.23
C GLU A 16 -20.89 -1.58 12.26
N ASP A 17 -20.87 -1.92 13.55
CA ASP A 17 -20.94 -0.91 14.61
C ASP A 17 -19.74 0.03 14.58
N LEU A 18 -18.53 -0.50 14.35
CA LEU A 18 -17.34 0.32 14.19
C LEU A 18 -17.41 1.18 12.94
N LEU A 19 -17.98 0.67 11.84
CA LEU A 19 -18.18 1.42 10.61
C LEU A 19 -19.14 2.58 10.86
N ARG A 20 -20.26 2.34 11.55
CA ARG A 20 -21.22 3.41 11.93
C ARG A 20 -20.55 4.51 12.75
N ILE A 21 -19.65 4.15 13.66
CA ILE A 21 -18.87 5.12 14.45
C ILE A 21 -17.95 5.93 13.52
N LEU A 22 -17.23 5.28 12.62
CA LEU A 22 -16.32 5.95 11.69
C LEU A 22 -17.05 6.79 10.63
N SER A 23 -18.26 6.42 10.24
CA SER A 23 -19.09 7.20 9.31
C SER A 23 -19.72 8.43 9.96
N TYR A 24 -19.55 8.66 11.26
CA TYR A 24 -20.09 9.82 11.94
C TYR A 24 -19.21 11.06 11.72
N GLU A 25 -19.59 11.91 10.77
CA GLU A 25 -18.82 13.11 10.37
C GLU A 25 -18.31 13.99 11.51
N PRO A 26 -19.10 14.31 12.55
CA PRO A 26 -18.60 15.15 13.65
C PRO A 26 -17.41 14.55 14.41
N LEU A 27 -17.17 13.24 14.28
CA LEU A 27 -16.00 12.57 14.85
C LEU A 27 -14.75 12.89 14.01
N TYR A 28 -14.76 12.58 12.71
CA TYR A 28 -13.58 12.76 11.87
C TYR A 28 -13.32 14.23 11.48
N ALA A 29 -14.33 15.10 11.53
CA ALA A 29 -14.15 16.55 11.37
C ALA A 29 -13.29 17.19 12.49
N GLN A 30 -13.09 16.49 13.61
CA GLN A 30 -12.29 16.95 14.75
C GLN A 30 -10.88 16.36 14.81
N ILE A 31 -10.45 15.65 13.75
CA ILE A 31 -9.09 15.11 13.68
C ILE A 31 -8.07 16.24 13.77
N ARG A 32 -7.00 16.01 14.54
CA ARG A 32 -5.89 16.92 14.73
C ARG A 32 -4.61 16.31 14.16
N ILE A 33 -3.66 17.17 13.77
CA ILE A 33 -2.34 16.77 13.22
C ILE A 33 -1.60 15.81 14.15
N LYS A 34 -1.81 15.93 15.47
CA LYS A 34 -1.23 15.05 16.49
C LYS A 34 -2.34 14.29 17.19
N ARG A 35 -1.97 13.17 17.83
CA ARG A 35 -2.82 12.44 18.78
C ARG A 35 -3.00 13.25 20.08
N SER A 36 -3.68 14.39 19.96
CA SER A 36 -3.84 15.39 21.03
C SER A 36 -5.27 15.50 21.54
N ASN A 37 -6.22 14.79 20.93
CA ASN A 37 -7.61 14.71 21.37
C ASN A 37 -8.14 13.27 21.25
N ASP A 38 -9.23 13.02 21.95
CA ASP A 38 -9.87 11.71 22.02
C ASP A 38 -10.39 11.27 20.65
N GLU A 39 -10.88 12.18 19.82
CA GLU A 39 -11.39 11.87 18.48
C GLU A 39 -10.29 11.32 17.58
N THR A 40 -9.10 11.93 17.58
CA THR A 40 -7.97 11.45 16.77
C THR A 40 -7.47 10.09 17.27
N VAL A 41 -7.43 9.89 18.58
CA VAL A 41 -7.06 8.60 19.17
C VAL A 41 -8.09 7.52 18.84
N LEU A 42 -9.38 7.84 18.94
CA LEU A 42 -10.48 6.91 18.66
C LEU A 42 -10.52 6.53 17.17
N VAL A 43 -10.49 7.51 16.26
CA VAL A 43 -10.48 7.26 14.81
C VAL A 43 -9.24 6.45 14.42
N GLY A 44 -8.04 6.89 14.84
CA GLY A 44 -6.81 6.20 14.49
C GLY A 44 -6.77 4.76 15.01
N SER A 45 -7.17 4.52 16.26
CA SER A 45 -7.21 3.17 16.84
C SER A 45 -8.25 2.29 16.15
N SER A 46 -9.41 2.85 15.82
CA SER A 46 -10.48 2.14 15.11
C SER A 46 -10.03 1.74 13.71
N LEU A 47 -9.37 2.63 12.97
CA LEU A 47 -8.85 2.35 11.63
C LEU A 47 -7.75 1.27 11.64
N ILE A 48 -6.82 1.33 12.59
CA ILE A 48 -5.80 0.27 12.74
C ILE A 48 -6.47 -1.08 12.99
N TYR A 49 -7.46 -1.11 13.88
CA TYR A 49 -8.20 -2.33 14.19
C TYR A 49 -9.01 -2.83 12.98
N PHE A 50 -9.65 -1.93 12.23
CA PHE A 50 -10.30 -2.22 10.94
C PHE A 50 -9.34 -2.88 9.96
N LEU A 51 -8.17 -2.28 9.77
CA LEU A 51 -7.16 -2.76 8.85
C LEU A 51 -6.69 -4.18 9.24
N PHE A 52 -6.51 -4.45 10.54
CA PHE A 52 -6.24 -5.81 11.01
C PHE A 52 -7.37 -6.79 10.71
N ILE A 53 -8.65 -6.41 10.88
CA ILE A 53 -9.77 -7.31 10.57
C ILE A 53 -9.79 -7.65 9.08
N VAL A 54 -9.68 -6.64 8.23
CA VAL A 54 -9.74 -6.81 6.77
C VAL A 54 -8.57 -7.67 6.27
N GLN A 55 -7.36 -7.44 6.80
CA GLN A 55 -6.17 -8.22 6.40
C GLN A 55 -6.14 -9.67 6.91
N MET A 56 -6.83 -9.97 8.01
CA MET A 56 -6.74 -11.28 8.65
C MET A 56 -7.72 -12.32 8.11
N ARG A 57 -8.69 -11.97 7.24
CA ARG A 57 -9.72 -12.90 6.78
C ARG A 57 -10.16 -12.68 5.34
N ASN A 58 -10.53 -13.78 4.69
CA ASN A 58 -11.36 -13.77 3.49
C ASN A 58 -12.81 -13.49 3.93
N MET A 59 -13.18 -12.21 4.00
CA MET A 59 -14.49 -11.77 4.47
C MET A 59 -15.43 -11.62 3.27
N ASP A 60 -16.05 -12.71 2.83
CA ASP A 60 -16.99 -12.67 1.69
C ASP A 60 -18.12 -11.64 1.94
N TRP A 61 -18.56 -11.48 3.20
CA TRP A 61 -19.58 -10.50 3.59
C TRP A 61 -19.12 -9.03 3.49
N LEU A 62 -17.81 -8.77 3.37
CA LEU A 62 -17.31 -7.40 3.22
C LEU A 62 -17.87 -6.76 1.94
N SER A 63 -18.17 -7.57 0.91
CA SER A 63 -18.79 -7.11 -0.33
C SER A 63 -20.04 -6.28 -0.08
N ASP A 64 -20.83 -6.63 0.92
CA ASP A 64 -22.12 -6.00 1.23
C ASP A 64 -21.92 -4.61 1.85
N LEU A 65 -20.76 -4.36 2.46
CA LEU A 65 -20.40 -3.11 3.12
C LEU A 65 -19.42 -2.27 2.30
N ASN A 66 -18.88 -2.79 1.20
CA ASN A 66 -17.80 -2.18 0.44
C ASN A 66 -18.09 -0.72 0.05
N THR A 67 -19.28 -0.43 -0.47
CA THR A 67 -19.64 0.94 -0.87
C THR A 67 -19.60 1.91 0.31
N THR A 68 -20.21 1.54 1.45
CA THR A 68 -20.22 2.38 2.66
C THR A 68 -18.81 2.53 3.23
N LEU A 69 -18.04 1.45 3.23
CA LEU A 69 -16.66 1.43 3.71
C LEU A 69 -15.78 2.35 2.86
N LYS A 70 -15.81 2.21 1.53
CA LYS A 70 -15.08 3.07 0.59
C LYS A 70 -15.42 4.54 0.80
N ASN A 71 -16.72 4.88 0.79
CA ASN A 71 -17.17 6.25 0.98
C ASN A 71 -16.74 6.83 2.34
N THR A 72 -16.77 6.01 3.39
CA THR A 72 -16.32 6.44 4.73
C THR A 72 -14.82 6.70 4.75
N MET A 73 -14.00 5.80 4.17
CA MET A 73 -12.54 6.00 4.12
C MET A 73 -12.16 7.24 3.33
N VAL A 74 -12.79 7.46 2.16
CA VAL A 74 -12.57 8.67 1.35
C VAL A 74 -12.98 9.92 2.13
N SER A 75 -14.15 9.92 2.79
CA SER A 75 -14.60 11.07 3.59
C SER A 75 -13.64 11.41 4.73
N ILE A 76 -13.07 10.39 5.39
CA ILE A 76 -12.07 10.60 6.45
C ILE A 76 -10.77 11.14 5.85
N ILE A 77 -10.30 10.63 4.71
CA ILE A 77 -9.11 11.14 4.01
C ILE A 77 -9.29 12.61 3.67
N ASP A 78 -10.40 12.98 3.04
CA ASP A 78 -10.68 14.34 2.59
C ASP A 78 -10.77 15.34 3.76
N ALA A 79 -11.25 14.89 4.92
CA ALA A 79 -11.35 15.71 6.12
C ALA A 79 -10.07 15.72 6.98
N SER A 80 -9.20 14.72 6.84
CA SER A 80 -8.09 14.50 7.76
C SER A 80 -6.89 15.38 7.43
N ILE A 81 -6.44 16.13 8.43
CA ILE A 81 -5.14 16.82 8.43
C ILE A 81 -4.02 15.98 9.07
N ASN A 82 -4.30 14.71 9.36
CA ASN A 82 -3.40 13.78 10.03
C ASN A 82 -3.00 12.66 9.07
N ASP A 83 -1.71 12.64 8.69
CA ASP A 83 -1.18 11.69 7.72
C ASP A 83 -1.28 10.23 8.20
N GLU A 84 -1.16 9.95 9.50
CA GLU A 84 -1.33 8.58 10.02
C GLU A 84 -2.76 8.07 9.81
N VAL A 85 -3.74 8.94 10.05
CA VAL A 85 -5.15 8.59 9.89
C VAL A 85 -5.46 8.36 8.42
N ALA A 86 -5.04 9.28 7.54
CA ALA A 86 -5.19 9.12 6.10
C ALA A 86 -4.50 7.83 5.60
N MET A 87 -3.29 7.54 6.07
CA MET A 87 -2.57 6.31 5.75
C MET A 87 -3.32 5.05 6.18
N CYS A 88 -3.94 5.03 7.36
CA CYS A 88 -4.73 3.88 7.78
C CYS A 88 -5.97 3.70 6.89
N CYS A 89 -6.60 4.80 6.46
CA CYS A 89 -7.70 4.75 5.48
C CYS A 89 -7.25 4.19 4.13
N TYR A 90 -6.11 4.64 3.60
CA TYR A 90 -5.55 4.05 2.37
C TYR A 90 -5.21 2.57 2.56
N GLY A 91 -4.69 2.18 3.71
CA GLY A 91 -4.45 0.76 4.03
C GLY A 91 -5.72 -0.06 3.94
N VAL A 92 -6.85 0.44 4.48
CA VAL A 92 -8.15 -0.24 4.36
C VAL A 92 -8.63 -0.27 2.91
N LEU A 93 -8.52 0.85 2.18
CA LEU A 93 -8.88 0.94 0.77
C LEU A 93 -8.11 -0.07 -0.09
N CYS A 94 -6.82 -0.26 0.16
CA CYS A 94 -5.97 -1.18 -0.60
C CYS A 94 -6.41 -2.64 -0.53
N GLU A 95 -7.15 -3.02 0.51
CA GLU A 95 -7.65 -4.38 0.69
C GLU A 95 -9.04 -4.59 0.05
N ILE A 96 -9.76 -3.52 -0.30
CA ILE A 96 -11.16 -3.59 -0.75
C ILE A 96 -11.41 -3.02 -2.14
N LEU A 97 -10.46 -2.26 -2.68
CA LEU A 97 -10.53 -1.71 -4.03
C LEU A 97 -10.07 -2.73 -5.07
N THR A 98 -10.65 -2.66 -6.26
CA THR A 98 -10.09 -3.35 -7.42
C THR A 98 -8.84 -2.65 -7.92
N ASP A 99 -8.09 -3.33 -8.79
CA ASP A 99 -6.92 -2.74 -9.45
C ASP A 99 -7.28 -1.47 -10.22
N GLU A 100 -8.42 -1.43 -10.90
CA GLU A 100 -8.90 -0.22 -11.61
C GLU A 100 -9.22 0.91 -10.64
N GLU A 101 -9.98 0.64 -9.58
CA GLU A 101 -10.35 1.67 -8.61
C GLU A 101 -9.13 2.23 -7.86
N SER A 102 -8.11 1.40 -7.61
CA SER A 102 -6.88 1.82 -6.94
C SER A 102 -6.06 2.82 -7.77
N LYS A 103 -6.12 2.73 -9.10
CA LYS A 103 -5.46 3.67 -10.02
C LYS A 103 -6.12 5.04 -9.98
N ASP A 104 -7.44 5.07 -9.82
CA ASP A 104 -8.24 6.31 -9.83
C ASP A 104 -8.27 7.02 -8.46
N LEU A 105 -7.63 6.45 -7.43
CA LEU A 105 -7.51 7.11 -6.13
C LEU A 105 -6.71 8.41 -6.25
N SER A 106 -7.28 9.50 -5.75
CA SER A 106 -6.54 10.74 -5.50
C SER A 106 -5.66 10.56 -4.26
N ILE A 107 -4.34 10.65 -4.42
CA ILE A 107 -3.37 10.56 -3.33
C ILE A 107 -2.47 11.79 -3.42
N SER A 108 -2.42 12.59 -2.35
CA SER A 108 -1.55 13.77 -2.34
C SER A 108 -0.08 13.39 -2.21
N ASP A 109 0.80 14.20 -2.80
CA ASP A 109 2.26 14.03 -2.73
C ASP A 109 2.76 13.89 -1.29
N ASN A 110 2.18 14.64 -0.35
CA ASN A 110 2.51 14.55 1.08
C ASN A 110 2.26 13.16 1.64
N ILE A 111 1.14 12.52 1.28
CA ILE A 111 0.82 11.17 1.73
C ILE A 111 1.72 10.14 1.05
N CYS A 112 1.97 10.28 -0.26
CA CYS A 112 2.92 9.42 -0.96
C CYS A 112 4.31 9.45 -0.31
N ASN A 113 4.83 10.66 -0.06
CA ASN A 113 6.11 10.88 0.59
C ASN A 113 6.12 10.32 2.03
N TYR A 114 5.04 10.54 2.79
CA TYR A 114 4.90 10.01 4.14
C TYR A 114 4.92 8.48 4.16
N PHE A 115 4.24 7.83 3.20
CA PHE A 115 4.21 6.37 3.10
C PHE A 115 5.61 5.81 2.79
N LEU A 116 6.29 6.39 1.80
CA LEU A 116 7.66 6.00 1.43
C LEU A 116 8.65 6.21 2.59
N GLN A 117 8.55 7.35 3.29
CA GLN A 117 9.38 7.62 4.47
C GLN A 117 9.12 6.62 5.60
N MET A 118 7.86 6.22 5.82
CA MET A 118 7.51 5.22 6.83
C MET A 118 8.14 3.86 6.49
N LEU A 119 8.08 3.42 5.23
CA LEU A 119 8.71 2.19 4.78
C LEU A 119 10.22 2.22 5.04
N GLU A 120 10.87 3.31 4.63
CA GLU A 120 12.30 3.52 4.83
C GLU A 120 12.68 3.52 6.32
N ASP A 121 11.90 4.19 7.16
CA ASP A 121 12.13 4.25 8.61
C ASP A 121 12.00 2.86 9.27
N ILE A 122 11.05 2.04 8.80
CA ILE A 122 10.83 0.67 9.32
C ILE A 122 11.93 -0.26 8.86
N TRP A 123 12.27 -0.23 7.56
CA TRP A 123 13.32 -1.05 6.99
C TRP A 123 14.68 -0.79 7.66
N ASN A 124 15.03 0.49 7.77
CA ASN A 124 16.29 0.92 8.38
C ASN A 124 16.25 0.93 9.92
N LYS A 125 15.10 0.60 10.54
CA LYS A 125 14.88 0.57 12.00
C LYS A 125 15.27 1.88 12.69
N THR A 126 15.05 3.01 12.03
CA THR A 126 15.50 4.34 12.49
C THR A 126 14.56 4.96 13.53
N LYS A 127 13.28 4.59 13.52
CA LYS A 127 12.26 5.16 14.41
C LYS A 127 11.56 4.10 15.26
N LYS A 128 11.74 4.22 16.59
CA LYS A 128 11.05 3.37 17.59
C LYS A 128 9.53 3.39 17.48
N LYS A 129 8.95 4.49 16.99
CA LYS A 129 7.50 4.64 16.80
C LYS A 129 6.89 3.54 15.93
N TYR A 130 7.66 2.97 15.00
CA TYR A 130 7.19 1.96 14.06
C TYR A 130 7.70 0.55 14.37
N GLU A 131 8.30 0.33 15.53
CA GLU A 131 8.91 -0.97 15.92
C GLU A 131 7.92 -2.14 15.89
N HIS A 132 6.62 -1.86 16.03
CA HIS A 132 5.56 -2.87 16.04
C HIS A 132 4.77 -2.94 14.74
N VAL A 133 5.10 -2.14 13.71
CA VAL A 133 4.43 -2.18 12.42
C VAL A 133 5.10 -3.26 11.56
N PRO A 134 4.40 -4.34 11.19
CA PRO A 134 5.00 -5.38 10.34
C PRO A 134 5.28 -4.83 8.94
N ILE A 135 6.50 -4.96 8.43
CA ILE A 135 6.85 -4.45 7.08
C ILE A 135 5.95 -5.05 5.99
N MET A 136 5.57 -6.32 6.12
CA MET A 136 4.65 -7.01 5.20
C MET A 136 3.30 -6.27 5.05
N MET A 137 2.82 -5.64 6.13
CA MET A 137 1.58 -4.87 6.11
C MET A 137 1.69 -3.64 5.20
N LEU A 138 2.85 -2.96 5.22
CA LEU A 138 3.09 -1.83 4.32
C LEU A 138 3.33 -2.30 2.89
N LEU A 139 4.09 -3.38 2.69
CA LEU A 139 4.38 -3.89 1.34
C LEU A 139 3.12 -4.33 0.60
N LYS A 140 2.13 -4.89 1.29
CA LYS A 140 0.80 -5.15 0.71
C LYS A 140 0.10 -3.87 0.25
N GLY A 141 0.11 -2.83 1.08
CA GLY A 141 -0.41 -1.52 0.70
C GLY A 141 0.33 -0.96 -0.53
N PHE A 142 1.66 -1.07 -0.57
CA PHE A 142 2.44 -0.67 -1.74
C PHE A 142 2.13 -1.49 -2.98
N GLN A 143 1.89 -2.80 -2.87
CA GLN A 143 1.54 -3.64 -4.02
C GLN A 143 0.29 -3.15 -4.74
N THR A 144 -0.69 -2.63 -3.99
CA THR A 144 -1.89 -2.00 -4.55
C THR A 144 -1.58 -0.59 -5.06
N LEU A 145 -0.99 0.27 -4.23
CA LEU A 145 -0.80 1.69 -4.57
C LEU A 145 0.30 1.96 -5.60
N SER A 146 1.24 1.05 -5.84
CA SER A 146 2.28 1.21 -6.87
C SER A 146 1.73 1.29 -8.28
N LYS A 147 0.47 0.91 -8.48
CA LYS A 147 -0.26 1.05 -9.74
C LYS A 147 -0.80 2.48 -9.95
N ASN A 148 -0.83 3.31 -8.90
CA ASN A 148 -1.30 4.68 -8.92
C ASN A 148 -0.20 5.64 -9.44
N ASP A 149 -0.56 6.53 -10.36
CA ASP A 149 0.39 7.46 -11.00
C ASP A 149 1.06 8.40 -9.99
N SER A 150 0.34 8.85 -8.96
CA SER A 150 0.89 9.74 -7.92
C SER A 150 1.98 9.04 -7.11
N MET A 151 1.77 7.75 -6.79
CA MET A 151 2.76 6.94 -6.08
C MET A 151 3.99 6.66 -6.94
N GLN A 152 3.80 6.36 -8.23
CA GLN A 152 4.89 6.18 -9.17
C GLN A 152 5.72 7.46 -9.33
N GLN A 153 5.05 8.59 -9.53
CA GLN A 153 5.70 9.88 -9.71
C GLN A 153 6.47 10.30 -8.46
N GLU A 154 5.88 10.17 -7.27
CA GLU A 154 6.57 10.52 -6.03
C GLU A 154 7.77 9.60 -5.78
N THR A 155 7.65 8.29 -6.07
CA THR A 155 8.77 7.35 -5.95
C THR A 155 9.92 7.73 -6.89
N ALA A 156 9.59 8.15 -8.12
CA ALA A 156 10.56 8.62 -9.10
C ALA A 156 11.27 9.91 -8.64
N VAL A 157 10.50 10.94 -8.25
CA VAL A 157 11.02 12.26 -7.86
C VAL A 157 11.85 12.18 -6.58
N SER A 158 11.42 11.37 -5.62
CA SER A 158 12.17 11.14 -4.37
C SER A 158 13.36 10.19 -4.53
N ASN A 159 13.54 9.58 -5.72
CA ASN A 159 14.61 8.62 -6.02
C ASN A 159 14.66 7.45 -5.01
N ARG A 160 13.49 6.98 -4.56
CA ARG A 160 13.36 5.98 -3.50
C ARG A 160 13.21 4.55 -4.00
N ILE A 161 13.31 4.28 -5.30
CA ILE A 161 13.19 2.91 -5.83
C ILE A 161 14.19 1.92 -5.19
N HIS A 162 15.35 2.41 -4.76
CA HIS A 162 16.40 1.61 -4.12
C HIS A 162 15.90 0.89 -2.85
N ILE A 163 14.96 1.46 -2.10
CA ILE A 163 14.42 0.82 -0.89
C ILE A 163 13.74 -0.51 -1.23
N PHE A 164 13.03 -0.58 -2.36
CA PHE A 164 12.35 -1.79 -2.80
C PHE A 164 13.34 -2.83 -3.34
N ILE A 165 14.43 -2.38 -3.97
CA ILE A 165 15.52 -3.26 -4.41
C ILE A 165 16.15 -3.97 -3.20
N GLU A 166 16.40 -3.26 -2.11
CA GLU A 166 16.95 -3.88 -0.89
C GLU A 166 15.94 -4.83 -0.25
N ILE A 167 14.69 -4.40 -0.12
CA ILE A 167 13.63 -5.18 0.52
C ILE A 167 13.36 -6.49 -0.25
N CYS A 168 13.52 -6.53 -1.57
CA CYS A 168 13.19 -7.71 -2.38
C CYS A 168 14.07 -8.94 -2.10
N ASP A 169 15.22 -8.78 -1.42
CA ASP A 169 16.03 -9.89 -0.91
C ASP A 169 15.33 -10.66 0.21
N GLU A 170 14.61 -9.96 1.09
CA GLU A 170 13.92 -10.56 2.24
C GLU A 170 12.42 -10.79 1.97
N TYR A 171 11.81 -9.95 1.14
CA TYR A 171 10.37 -9.92 0.90
C TYR A 171 10.07 -9.95 -0.61
N PRO A 172 9.83 -11.13 -1.20
CA PRO A 172 9.59 -11.27 -2.64
C PRO A 172 8.43 -10.44 -3.20
N ILE A 173 7.43 -10.08 -2.39
CA ILE A 173 6.33 -9.16 -2.75
C ILE A 173 6.84 -7.80 -3.27
N ALA A 174 8.04 -7.37 -2.87
CA ALA A 174 8.63 -6.14 -3.37
C ALA A 174 8.93 -6.21 -4.88
N TYR A 175 9.07 -7.39 -5.48
CA TYR A 175 9.16 -7.52 -6.93
C TYR A 175 7.87 -7.15 -7.63
N ASP A 176 6.70 -7.49 -7.08
CA ASP A 176 5.40 -7.02 -7.60
C ASP A 176 5.31 -5.49 -7.56
N VAL A 177 5.78 -4.89 -6.46
CA VAL A 177 5.84 -3.43 -6.31
C VAL A 177 6.76 -2.81 -7.35
N ILE A 178 8.00 -3.33 -7.50
CA ILE A 178 8.97 -2.84 -8.50
C ILE A 178 8.40 -2.99 -9.91
N TRP A 179 7.72 -4.10 -10.21
CA TRP A 179 7.11 -4.30 -11.52
C TRP A 179 6.05 -3.24 -11.80
N ALA A 180 5.13 -2.98 -10.88
CA ALA A 180 4.14 -1.93 -11.03
C ALA A 180 4.78 -0.53 -11.15
N LEU A 181 5.83 -0.24 -10.39
CA LEU A 181 6.57 1.02 -10.47
C LEU A 181 7.34 1.18 -11.79
N SER A 182 7.79 0.08 -12.40
CA SER A 182 8.58 0.09 -13.64
C SER A 182 7.82 0.54 -14.89
N PHE A 183 6.51 0.83 -14.78
CA PHE A 183 5.76 1.50 -15.84
C PHE A 183 6.09 3.00 -15.96
N ASN A 184 6.69 3.60 -14.94
CA ASN A 184 7.19 4.97 -14.99
C ASN A 184 8.61 5.04 -15.57
N LYS A 185 8.82 5.91 -16.56
CA LYS A 185 10.10 6.00 -17.31
C LYS A 185 11.30 6.44 -16.46
N ASP A 186 11.09 7.34 -15.51
CA ASP A 186 12.16 7.82 -14.63
C ASP A 186 12.61 6.70 -13.69
N ILE A 187 11.66 5.91 -13.18
CA ILE A 187 11.95 4.70 -12.41
C ILE A 187 12.70 3.68 -13.27
N GLN A 188 12.30 3.45 -14.54
CA GLN A 188 13.06 2.56 -15.42
C GLN A 188 14.52 3.00 -15.57
N GLN A 189 14.76 4.32 -15.71
CA GLN A 189 16.12 4.84 -15.78
C GLN A 189 16.90 4.61 -14.48
N GLN A 190 16.27 4.83 -13.32
CA GLN A 190 16.87 4.55 -12.02
C GLN A 190 17.22 3.06 -11.87
N LEU A 191 16.30 2.16 -12.23
CA LEU A 191 16.51 0.71 -12.20
C LEU A 191 17.65 0.27 -13.13
N ARG A 192 17.71 0.81 -14.36
CA ARG A 192 18.80 0.50 -15.32
C ARG A 192 20.17 0.99 -14.83
N SER A 193 20.19 2.04 -14.01
CA SER A 193 21.44 2.55 -13.43
C SER A 193 22.03 1.62 -12.35
N ASP A 194 21.20 0.74 -11.76
CA ASP A 194 21.62 -0.26 -10.79
C ASP A 194 22.05 -1.56 -11.48
N SER A 195 23.32 -1.61 -11.88
CA SER A 195 23.90 -2.80 -12.53
C SER A 195 23.81 -4.09 -11.69
N PRO A 196 24.07 -4.07 -10.37
CA PRO A 196 23.83 -5.23 -9.50
C PRO A 196 22.40 -5.77 -9.58
N PHE A 197 21.39 -4.90 -9.52
CA PHE A 197 19.99 -5.30 -9.60
C PHE A 197 19.64 -5.93 -10.95
N ILE A 198 20.08 -5.34 -12.07
CA ILE A 198 19.86 -5.91 -13.42
C ILE A 198 20.49 -7.30 -13.56
N CYS A 199 21.70 -7.48 -13.04
CA CYS A 199 22.38 -8.78 -13.05
C CYS A 199 21.57 -9.82 -12.27
N LYS A 200 21.06 -9.43 -11.09
CA LYS A 200 20.19 -10.28 -10.25
C LYS A 200 18.91 -10.69 -10.98
N LEU A 201 18.18 -9.75 -11.60
CA LEU A 201 16.98 -10.05 -12.39
C LEU A 201 17.27 -11.04 -13.53
N THR A 202 18.37 -10.83 -14.26
CA THR A 202 18.76 -11.70 -15.37
C THR A 202 19.08 -13.13 -14.92
N GLN A 203 19.67 -13.29 -13.73
CA GLN A 203 19.92 -14.60 -13.14
C GLN A 203 18.63 -15.29 -12.70
N LEU A 204 17.74 -14.55 -12.03
CA LEU A 204 16.44 -15.05 -11.56
C LEU A 204 15.54 -15.50 -12.72
N SER A 205 15.50 -14.76 -13.83
CA SER A 205 14.75 -15.13 -15.06
C SER A 205 15.19 -16.49 -15.63
N ARG A 206 16.42 -16.93 -15.36
CA ARG A 206 16.97 -18.23 -15.82
C ARG A 206 16.71 -19.38 -14.86
N GLN A 207 16.13 -19.12 -13.69
CA GLN A 207 15.88 -20.11 -12.63
C GLN A 207 14.37 -20.25 -12.38
N PRO A 208 13.64 -21.00 -13.23
CA PRO A 208 12.19 -21.09 -13.17
C PRO A 208 11.75 -22.08 -12.07
N GLU A 209 12.03 -21.78 -10.81
CA GLU A 209 11.51 -22.57 -9.69
C GLU A 209 10.08 -22.13 -9.30
N ASN A 210 9.71 -20.89 -9.61
CA ASN A 210 8.39 -20.32 -9.34
C ASN A 210 7.87 -19.56 -10.57
N GLU A 211 6.79 -20.06 -11.18
CA GLU A 211 6.20 -19.50 -12.39
C GLU A 211 5.70 -18.06 -12.20
N GLN A 212 5.08 -17.76 -11.05
CA GLN A 212 4.60 -16.42 -10.75
C GLN A 212 5.78 -15.45 -10.60
N MET A 213 6.82 -15.87 -9.90
CA MET A 213 8.04 -15.09 -9.74
C MET A 213 8.71 -14.83 -11.09
N SER A 214 8.81 -15.86 -11.96
CA SER A 214 9.36 -15.70 -13.31
C SER A 214 8.59 -14.65 -14.10
N LYS A 215 7.25 -14.70 -14.09
CA LYS A 215 6.42 -13.70 -14.79
C LYS A 215 6.69 -12.27 -14.32
N ILE A 216 6.83 -12.07 -13.00
CA ILE A 216 7.12 -10.74 -12.44
C ILE A 216 8.51 -10.28 -12.89
N ILE A 217 9.53 -11.13 -12.75
CA ILE A 217 10.91 -10.80 -13.12
C ILE A 217 11.02 -10.51 -14.62
N ASP A 218 10.42 -11.35 -15.47
CA ASP A 218 10.41 -11.17 -16.91
C ASP A 218 9.63 -9.90 -17.29
N GLY A 219 8.55 -9.59 -16.58
CA GLY A 219 7.79 -8.35 -16.74
C GLY A 219 8.61 -7.10 -16.42
N ILE A 220 9.41 -7.14 -15.34
CA ILE A 220 10.35 -6.06 -15.00
C ILE A 220 11.39 -5.93 -16.11
N LEU A 221 12.05 -7.02 -16.49
CA LEU A 221 13.08 -7.01 -17.53
C LEU A 221 12.54 -6.46 -18.86
N TRP A 222 11.33 -6.87 -19.25
CA TRP A 222 10.64 -6.38 -20.43
C TRP A 222 10.43 -4.86 -20.37
N ASN A 223 9.92 -4.32 -19.26
CA ASN A 223 9.78 -2.86 -19.08
C ASN A 223 11.14 -2.13 -19.13
N LEU A 224 12.23 -2.80 -18.77
CA LEU A 224 13.58 -2.24 -18.80
C LEU A 224 14.28 -2.40 -20.16
N GLU A 225 13.72 -3.12 -21.13
CA GLU A 225 14.29 -3.19 -22.48
C GLU A 225 14.22 -1.83 -23.19
N ILE A 226 15.36 -1.34 -23.68
CA ILE A 226 15.50 -0.04 -24.36
C ILE A 226 14.73 -0.01 -25.70
N ASN A 227 14.39 -1.18 -26.26
CA ASN A 227 13.91 -1.32 -27.63
C ASN A 227 12.39 -1.22 -27.81
N HIS A 228 11.60 -1.00 -26.76
CA HIS A 228 10.14 -0.85 -26.89
C HIS A 228 9.72 0.42 -27.64
N GLU A 229 10.54 1.49 -27.61
CA GLU A 229 10.24 2.71 -28.36
C GLU A 229 10.44 2.55 -29.88
N ASN A 230 11.29 1.61 -30.31
CA ASN A 230 11.60 1.40 -31.74
C ASN A 230 10.69 0.39 -32.45
N ARG A 231 9.92 -0.45 -31.71
CA ARG A 231 9.04 -1.47 -32.31
C ARG A 231 7.63 -0.96 -32.62
N SER A 232 7.24 0.19 -32.08
CA SER A 232 5.93 0.82 -32.32
C SER A 232 5.90 1.67 -33.60
N MET A 233 7.04 1.82 -34.29
CA MET A 233 7.20 2.63 -35.50
C MET A 233 7.56 1.81 -36.75
N THR A 234 7.35 0.50 -36.73
CA THR A 234 7.52 -0.41 -37.89
C THR A 234 6.27 -1.24 -38.08
#